data_AF-A0A081DGJ4-F1
#
_entry.id   AF-A0A081DGJ4-F1
#
_cell.length_a   1.000
_cell.length_b   1.000
_cell.length_c   1.000
_cell.angle_alpha   90.00
_cell.angle_beta   90.00
_cell.angle_gamma   90.00
#
_symmetry.space_group_name_H-M   'P 1'
#
loop_
_entity.id
_entity.type
_entity.pdbx_description
1 polymer ?
#
loop_
_entity_poly.entity_id
_entity_poly.type
_entity_poly.pdbx_seq_one_letter_code
_entity_poly.pdbx_strand_id
1 'polypeptide(L)'
;MESKFNEQEAREKAQKRVKDIKGFYDHLIVFIIIHLLILAAVLYFNGDLRFFITFTLLGWGGIGLFIHALVVFKWNPFTSEDWEKRKLKQFIEEQEKQ
;
A
#
# COMPACT_ATOMS: atom_id res chain seq x y z
N MET A 1 -20.20 -10.02 27.49
CA MET A 1 -19.71 -10.81 26.32
C MET A 1 -19.30 -9.89 25.18
N GLU A 2 -20.09 -8.84 24.89
CA GLU A 2 -19.79 -7.83 23.86
C GLU A 2 -18.45 -7.09 24.03
N SER A 3 -18.03 -6.74 25.26
CA SER A 3 -16.76 -6.02 25.46
C SER A 3 -15.53 -6.85 25.06
N LYS A 4 -15.52 -8.14 25.40
CA LYS A 4 -14.42 -9.06 25.04
C LYS A 4 -14.37 -9.33 23.53
N PHE A 5 -15.52 -9.40 22.88
CA PHE A 5 -15.61 -9.56 21.43
C PHE A 5 -15.03 -8.34 20.70
N ASN A 6 -15.37 -7.13 21.16
CA ASN A 6 -14.88 -5.88 20.59
C ASN A 6 -13.36 -5.69 20.80
N GLU A 7 -12.83 -6.11 21.97
CA GLU A 7 -11.39 -6.12 22.22
C GLU A 7 -10.64 -7.10 21.32
N GLN A 8 -11.18 -8.30 21.10
CA GLN A 8 -10.57 -9.29 20.22
C GLN A 8 -10.52 -8.78 18.76
N GLU A 9 -11.62 -8.23 18.26
CA GLU A 9 -11.70 -7.69 16.90
C GLU A 9 -10.73 -6.50 16.71
N ALA A 10 -10.63 -5.61 17.69
CA ALA A 10 -9.66 -4.52 17.67
C ALA A 10 -8.21 -5.01 17.64
N ARG A 11 -7.89 -6.05 18.41
CA ARG A 11 -6.56 -6.68 18.41
C ARG A 11 -6.25 -7.35 17.07
N GLU A 12 -7.19 -8.06 16.48
CA GLU A 12 -7.01 -8.69 15.15
C GLU A 12 -6.78 -7.64 14.06
N LYS A 13 -7.55 -6.54 14.06
CA LYS A 13 -7.33 -5.40 13.14
C LYS A 13 -5.95 -4.78 13.31
N ALA A 14 -5.51 -4.57 14.56
CA ALA A 14 -4.18 -4.03 14.85
C ALA A 14 -3.06 -4.98 14.42
N GLN A 15 -3.20 -6.29 14.65
CA GLN A 15 -2.22 -7.29 14.21
C GLN A 15 -2.12 -7.36 12.69
N LYS A 16 -3.27 -7.38 11.99
CA LYS A 16 -3.30 -7.33 10.54
C LYS A 16 -2.58 -6.07 10.02
N ARG A 17 -2.84 -4.93 10.66
CA ARG A 17 -2.19 -3.67 10.29
C ARG A 17 -0.66 -3.73 10.40
N VAL A 18 -0.15 -4.27 11.50
CA VAL A 18 1.30 -4.44 11.70
C VAL A 18 1.89 -5.39 10.64
N LYS A 19 1.18 -6.48 10.34
CA LYS A 19 1.59 -7.44 9.30
C LYS A 19 1.65 -6.79 7.92
N ASP A 20 0.66 -5.98 7.55
CA ASP A 20 0.62 -5.30 6.26
C ASP A 20 1.79 -4.30 6.11
N ILE A 21 2.07 -3.52 7.16
CA ILE A 21 3.20 -2.58 7.20
C ILE A 21 4.53 -3.32 7.07
N LYS A 22 4.70 -4.41 7.83
CA LYS A 22 5.91 -5.24 7.74
C LYS A 22 6.08 -5.83 6.32
N GLY A 23 5.00 -6.37 5.75
CA GLY A 23 5.01 -6.92 4.40
C GLY A 23 5.40 -5.90 3.33
N PHE A 24 4.99 -4.63 3.49
CA PHE A 24 5.44 -3.55 2.62
C PHE A 24 6.95 -3.31 2.73
N TYR A 25 7.52 -3.29 3.93
CA TYR A 25 8.98 -3.13 4.09
C TYR A 25 9.75 -4.30 3.51
N ASP A 26 9.27 -5.54 3.70
CA ASP A 26 9.88 -6.72 3.08
C ASP A 26 9.87 -6.59 1.55
N HIS A 27 8.74 -6.17 0.97
CA HIS A 27 8.61 -5.91 -0.47
C HIS A 27 9.54 -4.78 -0.94
N LEU A 28 9.63 -3.67 -0.20
CA LEU A 28 10.50 -2.53 -0.50
C LEU A 28 11.98 -2.92 -0.51
N ILE A 29 12.42 -3.72 0.47
CA ILE A 29 13.80 -4.19 0.56
C ILE A 29 14.14 -5.06 -0.66
N VAL A 30 13.29 -6.05 -0.96
CA VAL A 30 13.47 -6.91 -2.13
C VAL A 30 13.47 -6.09 -3.41
N PHE A 31 12.55 -5.13 -3.53
CA PHE A 31 12.47 -4.22 -4.66
C PHE A 31 13.79 -3.47 -4.89
N ILE A 32 14.35 -2.86 -3.84
CA ILE A 32 15.63 -2.13 -3.90
C ILE A 32 16.76 -3.06 -4.32
N ILE A 33 16.89 -4.23 -3.69
CA ILE A 33 17.96 -5.18 -4.00
C ILE A 33 17.90 -5.60 -5.47
N ILE A 34 16.72 -5.99 -5.96
CA ILE A 34 16.55 -6.42 -7.36
C ILE A 34 16.87 -5.28 -8.33
N HIS A 35 16.41 -4.06 -8.06
CA HIS A 35 16.69 -2.92 -8.94
C HIS A 35 18.17 -2.52 -8.94
N LEU A 36 18.89 -2.65 -7.81
CA LEU A 36 20.33 -2.44 -7.76
C LEU A 36 21.09 -3.49 -8.58
N LEU A 37 20.67 -4.76 -8.52
CA LEU A 37 21.26 -5.83 -9.34
C LEU A 37 21.03 -5.59 -10.84
N ILE A 38 19.81 -5.19 -11.23
CA ILE A 38 19.51 -4.86 -12.63
C ILE A 38 20.30 -3.63 -13.07
N LEU A 39 20.40 -2.59 -12.23
CA LEU A 39 21.20 -1.41 -12.52
C LEU A 39 22.67 -1.77 -12.75
N ALA A 40 23.25 -2.61 -11.89
CA ALA A 40 24.61 -3.09 -12.06
C ALA A 40 24.79 -3.85 -13.39
N ALA A 41 23.83 -4.70 -13.77
CA ALA A 41 23.85 -5.41 -15.04
C ALA A 41 23.75 -4.45 -16.25
N VAL A 42 22.85 -3.46 -16.19
CA VAL A 42 22.70 -2.44 -17.24
C VAL A 42 24.01 -1.68 -17.43
N LEU A 43 24.68 -1.28 -16.35
CA LEU A 43 25.97 -0.60 -16.42
C LEU A 43 27.07 -1.52 -16.98
N TYR A 44 27.14 -2.78 -16.52
CA TYR A 44 28.15 -3.74 -16.94
C TYR A 44 28.06 -4.07 -18.44
N PHE A 45 26.84 -4.22 -18.97
CA PHE A 45 26.61 -4.57 -20.37
C PHE A 45 26.43 -3.35 -21.29
N ASN A 46 26.73 -2.13 -20.82
CA ASN A 46 26.49 -0.87 -21.57
C ASN A 46 25.04 -0.76 -22.11
N GLY A 47 24.07 -1.20 -21.31
CA GLY A 47 22.65 -1.10 -21.62
C GLY A 47 22.11 0.32 -21.49
N ASP A 48 20.88 0.53 -21.98
CA ASP A 48 20.24 1.83 -21.94
C ASP A 48 19.76 2.18 -20.52
N LEU A 49 20.55 3.01 -19.83
CA LEU A 49 20.23 3.52 -18.50
C LEU A 49 18.95 4.38 -18.49
N ARG A 50 18.67 5.12 -19.57
CA ARG A 50 17.47 5.97 -19.65
C ARG A 50 16.23 5.08 -19.71
N PHE A 51 16.28 4.01 -20.49
CA PHE A 51 15.19 3.04 -20.56
C PHE A 51 14.96 2.38 -19.19
N PHE A 52 16.02 1.91 -18.53
CA PHE A 52 15.90 1.31 -17.19
C PHE A 52 15.27 2.28 -16.17
N ILE A 53 15.73 3.53 -16.12
CA ILE A 53 15.21 4.50 -15.15
C ILE A 53 13.75 4.86 -15.47
N THR A 54 13.43 5.18 -16.72
CA THR A 54 12.10 5.69 -17.08
C THR A 54 11.03 4.60 -17.11
N PHE A 55 11.33 3.45 -17.71
CA PHE A 55 10.33 2.39 -17.91
C PHE A 55 10.28 1.40 -16.75
N THR A 56 11.44 0.99 -16.21
CA THR A 56 11.50 -0.01 -15.14
C THR A 56 11.35 0.63 -13.76
N LEU A 57 12.25 1.55 -13.40
CA LEU A 57 12.28 2.11 -12.05
C LEU A 57 11.14 3.10 -11.81
N LEU A 58 10.90 4.06 -12.71
CA LEU A 58 9.84 5.07 -12.56
C LEU A 58 8.50 4.64 -13.16
N GLY A 59 8.52 3.70 -14.10
CA GLY A 59 7.31 3.13 -14.68
C GLY A 59 6.70 2.10 -13.74
N TRP A 60 6.60 0.86 -14.17
CA TRP A 60 5.83 -0.16 -13.47
C TRP A 60 6.39 -0.48 -12.07
N GLY A 61 7.71 -0.42 -11.88
CA GLY A 61 8.35 -0.70 -10.59
C GLY A 61 7.98 0.34 -9.53
N GLY A 62 8.27 1.61 -9.80
CA GLY A 62 8.02 2.72 -8.89
C GLY A 62 6.54 2.99 -8.68
N ILE A 63 5.73 2.94 -9.75
CA ILE A 63 4.27 3.13 -9.64
C ILE A 63 3.65 2.01 -8.81
N GLY A 64 4.02 0.74 -9.04
CA GLY A 64 3.50 -0.39 -8.27
C GLY A 64 3.86 -0.29 -6.79
N LEU A 65 5.11 0.06 -6.48
CA LEU A 65 5.57 0.28 -5.11
C LEU A 65 4.84 1.44 -4.43
N PHE A 66 4.63 2.54 -5.16
CA PHE A 66 3.91 3.71 -4.66
C PHE A 66 2.45 3.38 -4.34
N ILE A 67 1.73 2.71 -5.25
CA ILE A 67 0.34 2.29 -5.01
C ILE A 67 0.26 1.35 -3.79
N HIS A 68 1.19 0.39 -3.66
CA HIS A 68 1.25 -0.48 -2.49
C HIS A 68 1.45 0.33 -1.20
N ALA A 69 2.30 1.35 -1.21
CA ALA A 69 2.49 2.26 -0.08
C ALA A 69 1.18 3.01 0.26
N LEU A 70 0.46 3.55 -0.73
CA LEU A 70 -0.82 4.23 -0.50
C LEU A 70 -1.82 3.33 0.24
N VAL A 71 -1.96 2.09 -0.23
CA VAL A 71 -2.87 1.10 0.36
C VAL A 71 -2.43 0.72 1.77
N VAL A 72 -1.15 0.38 1.94
CA VAL A 72 -0.61 -0.07 3.23
C VAL A 72 -0.55 1.06 4.23
N PHE A 73 -0.36 2.32 3.85
CA PHE A 73 -0.39 3.43 4.80
C PHE A 73 -1.77 4.08 4.93
N LYS A 74 -2.78 3.58 4.20
CA LYS A 74 -4.13 4.18 4.12
C LYS A 74 -4.05 5.66 3.76
N TRP A 75 -3.05 6.03 2.97
CA TRP A 75 -2.95 7.39 2.47
C TRP A 75 -3.86 7.49 1.25
N ASN A 76 -5.03 8.11 1.46
CA ASN A 76 -5.95 8.40 0.38
C ASN A 76 -5.86 9.89 0.04
N PRO A 77 -5.17 10.28 -1.05
CA PRO A 77 -5.09 11.68 -1.45
C PRO A 77 -6.40 12.19 -2.08
N PHE A 78 -7.36 11.31 -2.37
CA PHE A 78 -8.59 11.65 -3.09
C PHE A 78 -9.80 11.86 -2.18
N THR A 79 -9.86 11.23 -1.01
CA THR A 79 -10.98 11.38 -0.06
C THR A 79 -10.52 11.73 1.33
N SER A 80 -11.24 12.66 1.98
CA SER A 80 -11.01 13.02 3.38
C SER A 80 -11.76 12.08 4.33
N GLU A 81 -11.25 11.96 5.55
CA GLU A 81 -11.90 11.16 6.62
C GLU A 81 -13.35 11.62 6.87
N ASP A 82 -13.61 12.93 6.77
CA ASP A 82 -14.97 13.48 6.91
C ASP A 82 -15.89 13.05 5.78
N TRP A 83 -15.39 12.95 4.55
CA TRP A 83 -16.17 12.42 3.44
C TRP A 83 -16.50 10.95 3.67
N GLU A 84 -15.55 10.15 4.13
CA GLU A 84 -15.75 8.73 4.42
C GLU A 84 -16.78 8.53 5.52
N LYS A 85 -16.69 9.29 6.62
CA LYS A 85 -17.68 9.28 7.71
C LYS A 85 -19.08 9.66 7.24
N ARG A 86 -19.20 10.71 6.41
CA ARG A 86 -20.50 11.12 5.84
C ARG A 86 -21.08 10.02 4.96
N LYS A 87 -20.27 9.40 4.10
CA LYS A 87 -20.75 8.33 3.20
C LYS A 87 -21.12 7.06 3.95
N LEU A 88 -20.36 6.68 4.97
CA LEU A 88 -20.71 5.54 5.83
C LEU A 88 -22.06 5.76 6.52
N LYS A 89 -22.30 6.97 7.06
CA LYS A 89 -23.57 7.32 7.68
C LYS A 89 -24.73 7.24 6.69
N GLN A 90 -24.56 7.75 5.46
CA GLN A 90 -25.56 7.64 4.40
C GLN A 90 -25.92 6.18 4.09
N PHE A 91 -24.93 5.29 3.97
CA PHE A 91 -25.19 3.88 3.70
C PHE A 91 -25.95 3.17 4.83
N ILE A 92 -25.65 3.47 6.10
CA ILE A 92 -26.37 2.91 7.24
C ILE A 92 -27.83 3.39 7.22
N GLU A 93 -28.06 4.69 7.03
CA GLU A 93 -29.41 5.26 6.94
C GLU A 93 -30.22 4.72 5.76
N GLU A 94 -29.58 4.43 4.63
CA GLU A 94 -30.23 3.79 3.47
C GLU A 94 -30.61 2.33 3.75
N GLN A 95 -29.79 1.59 4.49
CA GLN A 95 -30.09 0.20 4.91
C GLN A 95 -31.22 0.16 5.95
N GLU A 96 -31.28 1.11 6.88
CA GLU A 96 -32.34 1.18 7.89
C GLU A 96 -33.71 1.63 7.34
N LYS A 97 -33.72 2.30 6.18
CA LYS A 97 -34.94 2.73 5.48
C LYS A 97 -35.51 1.68 4.52
N GLN A 98 -34.78 0.59 4.28
CA GLN A 98 -35.25 -0.58 3.52
C GLN A 98 -35.78 -1.66 4.47
#